data_AF-A0A2S7ESJ2-F1
#
_entry.id   AF-A0A2S7ESJ2-F1
#
_cell.length_a   1.000
_cell.length_b   1.000
_cell.length_c   1.000
_cell.angle_alpha   90.00
_cell.angle_beta   90.00
_cell.angle_gamma   90.00
#
_symmetry.space_group_name_H-M   'P 1'
#
loop_
_entity.id
_entity.type
_entity.pdbx_description
1 polymer ?
#
loop_
_entity_poly.entity_id
_entity_poly.type
_entity_poly.pdbx_seq_one_letter_code
_entity_poly.pdbx_strand_id
1 'polypeptide(L)'
;MTPRSHDTVIVSLLAVLMASTRINHFPPVPDAYWAVFFIGGFHLAARTKLAFPLLMLLAVAADWLAITNQGLNFWQHYGVSPAYWCLIPAYFALWASGLWLRRQYHGAHWSALATLVPALLIAVALCQLIAQGSFYWISASVAEPTVAGWVKNYTDWLGPYLRSAALYVAAAAVIQVAAERLTSSHGQTQAG
;
A
#
# COMPACT_ATOMS: atom_id res chain seq x y z
N MET A 1 14.48 -24.49 4.58
CA MET A 1 15.30 -23.43 3.94
C MET A 1 14.51 -22.60 2.89
N THR A 2 13.19 -22.46 3.03
CA THR A 2 12.29 -21.77 2.09
C THR A 2 11.91 -20.29 2.36
N PRO A 3 12.36 -19.57 3.42
CA PRO A 3 11.86 -18.21 3.65
C PRO A 3 12.43 -17.13 2.71
N ARG A 4 13.56 -17.36 2.03
CA ARG A 4 14.17 -16.34 1.14
C ARG A 4 13.51 -16.21 -0.23
N SER A 5 13.15 -17.32 -0.86
CA SER A 5 12.57 -17.31 -2.21
C SER A 5 11.16 -16.73 -2.21
N HIS A 6 10.34 -17.12 -1.23
CA HIS A 6 8.95 -16.63 -1.11
C HIS A 6 8.90 -15.11 -0.88
N ASP A 7 9.70 -14.57 0.04
CA ASP A 7 9.77 -13.12 0.29
C ASP A 7 10.21 -12.35 -0.97
N THR A 8 11.14 -12.92 -1.74
CA THR A 8 11.63 -12.31 -2.98
C THR A 8 10.54 -12.27 -4.04
N VAL A 9 9.78 -13.36 -4.21
CA VAL A 9 8.63 -13.41 -5.13
C VAL A 9 7.59 -12.38 -4.74
N ILE A 10 7.26 -12.25 -3.45
CA ILE A 10 6.29 -11.25 -2.98
C ILE A 10 6.78 -9.84 -3.28
N VAL A 11 8.04 -9.52 -2.95
CA VAL A 11 8.62 -8.21 -3.27
C VAL A 11 8.57 -7.94 -4.77
N SER A 12 8.93 -8.92 -5.61
CA SER A 12 8.88 -8.79 -7.07
C SER A 12 7.46 -8.57 -7.59
N LEU A 13 6.47 -9.31 -7.09
CA LEU A 13 5.07 -9.15 -7.49
C LEU A 13 4.53 -7.78 -7.08
N LEU A 14 4.82 -7.34 -5.85
CA LEU A 14 4.46 -6.02 -5.37
C LEU A 14 5.14 -4.92 -6.20
N ALA A 15 6.41 -5.10 -6.54
CA ALA A 15 7.17 -4.17 -7.37
C ALA A 15 6.59 -4.03 -8.77
N VAL A 16 6.24 -5.15 -9.41
CA VAL A 16 5.59 -5.16 -10.72
C VAL A 16 4.22 -4.48 -10.64
N LEU A 17 3.43 -4.78 -9.60
CA LEU A 17 2.11 -4.18 -9.41
C LEU A 17 2.19 -2.66 -9.23
N MET A 18 3.17 -2.16 -8.47
CA MET A 18 3.43 -0.71 -8.34
C MET A 18 3.79 -0.10 -9.70
N ALA A 19 4.75 -0.69 -10.41
CA ALA A 19 5.19 -0.17 -11.70
C ALA A 19 4.04 -0.16 -12.74
N SER A 20 3.24 -1.23 -12.80
CA SER A 20 2.14 -1.36 -13.77
C SER A 20 0.98 -0.41 -13.53
N THR A 21 0.73 -0.04 -12.26
CA THR A 21 -0.38 0.86 -11.91
C THR A 21 0.02 2.33 -11.92
N ARG A 22 1.32 2.64 -11.81
CA ARG A 22 1.83 4.02 -11.86
C ARG A 22 2.19 4.50 -13.25
N ILE A 23 2.73 3.60 -14.07
CA ILE A 23 3.02 3.89 -15.47
C ILE A 23 1.70 3.73 -16.22
N ASN A 24 0.96 4.83 -16.42
CA ASN A 24 -0.35 4.90 -17.10
C ASN A 24 -0.28 4.53 -18.61
N HIS A 25 0.34 3.40 -18.96
CA HIS A 25 0.40 2.88 -20.32
C HIS A 25 -0.83 2.04 -20.67
N PHE A 26 -1.57 1.59 -19.67
CA PHE A 26 -2.79 0.78 -19.77
C PHE A 26 -4.00 1.56 -19.23
N PRO A 27 -5.27 1.17 -19.56
CA PRO A 27 -6.49 1.83 -19.09
C PRO A 27 -6.46 2.12 -17.58
N PRO A 28 -7.15 3.16 -17.08
CA PRO A 28 -6.95 3.71 -15.74
C PRO A 28 -7.16 2.66 -14.65
N VAL A 29 -6.07 2.01 -14.24
CA VAL A 29 -6.06 1.04 -13.16
C VAL A 29 -5.90 1.83 -11.86
N PRO A 30 -6.72 1.56 -10.82
CA PRO A 30 -6.55 2.19 -9.52
C PRO A 30 -5.14 1.96 -8.97
N ASP A 31 -4.55 3.02 -8.41
CA ASP A 31 -3.21 2.99 -7.83
C ASP A 31 -3.13 1.95 -6.70
N ALA A 32 -2.17 1.03 -6.81
CA ALA A 32 -1.98 -0.07 -5.88
C ALA A 32 -1.04 0.27 -4.72
N TYR A 33 -0.39 1.44 -4.69
CA TYR A 33 0.68 1.74 -3.74
C TYR A 33 0.27 1.50 -2.29
N TRP A 34 -0.93 1.96 -1.91
CA TRP A 34 -1.39 1.84 -0.53
C TRP A 34 -1.62 0.39 -0.12
N ALA A 35 -2.20 -0.39 -1.01
CA ALA A 35 -2.35 -1.83 -0.81
C ALA A 35 -1.00 -2.52 -0.71
N VAL A 36 -0.03 -2.15 -1.56
CA VAL A 36 1.30 -2.73 -1.58
C VAL A 36 2.02 -2.53 -0.25
N PHE A 37 1.97 -1.33 0.33
CA PHE A 37 2.58 -1.11 1.66
C PHE A 37 1.87 -1.88 2.78
N PHE A 38 0.54 -1.98 2.74
CA PHE A 38 -0.22 -2.78 3.71
C PHE A 38 0.08 -4.28 3.60
N ILE A 39 0.01 -4.84 2.39
CA ILE A 39 0.30 -6.25 2.08
C ILE A 39 1.77 -6.56 2.38
N GLY A 40 2.67 -5.65 2.02
CA GLY A 40 4.09 -5.75 2.32
C GLY A 40 4.35 -5.82 3.83
N GLY A 41 3.69 -4.97 4.62
CA GLY A 41 3.75 -5.03 6.08
C GLY A 41 3.31 -6.39 6.64
N PHE A 42 2.27 -6.99 6.05
CA PHE A 42 1.77 -8.30 6.46
C PHE A 42 2.73 -9.44 6.11
N HIS A 43 3.16 -9.54 4.84
CA HIS A 43 3.96 -10.67 4.37
C HIS A 43 5.45 -10.54 4.70
N LEU A 44 5.99 -9.32 4.72
CA LEU A 44 7.42 -9.04 4.88
C LEU A 44 7.75 -8.52 6.29
N ALA A 45 6.88 -8.78 7.27
CA ALA A 45 7.02 -8.33 8.65
C ALA A 45 8.43 -8.60 9.22
N ALA A 46 8.98 -9.80 8.98
CA ALA A 46 10.31 -10.22 9.44
C ALA A 46 11.47 -9.42 8.80
N ARG A 47 11.25 -8.80 7.63
CA ARG A 47 12.26 -8.04 6.87
C ARG A 47 11.91 -6.56 6.72
N THR A 48 11.07 -6.02 7.60
CA THR A 48 10.65 -4.62 7.57
C THR A 48 11.81 -3.65 7.34
N LYS A 49 12.96 -3.85 8.01
CA LYS A 49 14.15 -2.99 7.91
C LYS A 49 14.75 -2.92 6.49
N LEU A 50 14.48 -3.89 5.63
CA LEU A 50 14.97 -3.96 4.25
C LEU A 50 13.85 -3.75 3.23
N ALA A 51 12.70 -4.42 3.44
CA ALA A 51 11.60 -4.42 2.49
C ALA A 51 10.89 -3.06 2.39
N PHE A 52 10.66 -2.39 3.53
CA PHE A 52 10.03 -1.08 3.53
C PHE A 52 10.85 -0.02 2.78
N PRO A 53 12.15 0.21 3.08
CA PRO A 53 12.93 1.19 2.35
C PRO A 53 13.10 0.82 0.87
N LEU A 54 13.19 -0.48 0.54
CA LEU A 54 13.27 -0.91 -0.86
C LEU A 54 12.00 -0.57 -1.65
N LEU A 55 10.81 -0.86 -1.09
CA LEU A 55 9.54 -0.52 -1.73
C LEU A 55 9.31 1.00 -1.76
N MET A 56 9.78 1.73 -0.75
CA MET A 56 9.77 3.20 -0.76
C MET A 56 10.63 3.76 -1.90
N LEU A 57 11.88 3.28 -2.05
CA LEU A 57 12.74 3.68 -3.16
C LEU A 57 12.11 3.36 -4.51
N LEU A 58 11.45 2.20 -4.62
CA LEU A 58 10.74 1.83 -5.83
C LEU A 58 9.53 2.75 -6.09
N ALA A 59 8.78 3.14 -5.06
CA ALA A 59 7.68 4.10 -5.18
C ALA A 59 8.17 5.42 -5.78
N VAL A 60 9.28 5.94 -5.24
CA VAL A 60 9.90 7.19 -5.71
C VAL A 60 10.43 7.04 -7.13
N ALA A 61 11.08 5.92 -7.46
CA ALA A 61 11.58 5.66 -8.80
C ALA A 61 10.46 5.57 -9.84
N ALA A 62 9.34 4.92 -9.48
CA ALA A 62 8.18 4.81 -10.36
C ALA A 62 7.44 6.16 -10.50
N ASP A 63 7.35 6.98 -9.46
CA ASP A 63 6.87 8.36 -9.56
C ASP A 63 7.77 9.20 -10.48
N TRP A 64 9.08 9.10 -10.32
CA TRP A 64 10.06 9.79 -11.16
C TRP A 64 9.91 9.41 -12.63
N LEU A 65 9.80 8.11 -12.94
CA LEU A 65 9.61 7.63 -14.30
C LEU A 65 8.27 8.07 -14.88
N ALA A 66 7.18 7.99 -14.10
CA ALA A 66 5.85 8.39 -14.54
C ALA A 66 5.77 9.89 -14.87
N ILE A 67 6.42 10.73 -14.06
CA ILE A 67 6.47 12.19 -14.28
C ILE A 67 7.39 12.53 -15.47
N THR A 68 8.56 11.89 -15.55
CA THR A 68 9.51 12.11 -16.65
C THR A 68 8.93 11.68 -18.00
N ASN A 69 8.18 10.58 -18.05
CA ASN A 69 7.49 10.12 -19.26
C ASN A 69 6.40 11.10 -19.74
N GLN A 70 5.87 11.96 -18.87
CA GLN A 70 4.94 13.03 -19.23
C GLN A 70 5.66 14.29 -19.76
N GLY A 71 6.99 14.26 -19.86
CA GLY A 71 7.80 15.41 -20.27
C GLY A 71 7.93 16.49 -19.20
N LEU A 72 7.52 16.19 -17.96
CA LEU A 72 7.56 17.12 -16.83
C LEU A 72 8.83 16.89 -15.99
N ASN A 73 9.42 17.97 -15.48
CA ASN A 73 10.53 17.88 -14.55
C ASN A 73 10.02 17.41 -13.17
N PHE A 74 10.52 16.28 -12.68
CA PHE A 74 10.15 15.74 -11.36
C PHE A 74 10.23 16.78 -10.24
N TRP A 75 11.34 17.51 -10.17
CA TRP A 75 11.59 18.53 -9.14
C TRP A 75 10.73 19.79 -9.28
N GLN A 76 10.03 19.97 -10.41
CA GLN A 76 9.13 21.08 -10.67
C GLN A 76 7.67 20.64 -10.72
N HIS A 77 7.40 19.34 -10.54
CA HIS A 77 6.06 18.80 -10.54
C HIS A 77 5.33 19.20 -9.26
N TYR A 78 4.07 19.61 -9.37
CA TYR A 78 3.28 20.07 -8.21
C TYR A 78 3.22 19.04 -7.07
N GLY A 79 3.34 17.75 -7.40
CA GLY A 79 3.37 16.63 -6.45
C GLY A 79 4.70 16.43 -5.69
N VAL A 80 5.80 17.06 -6.12
CA VAL A 80 7.12 16.97 -5.48
C VAL A 80 7.41 18.27 -4.74
N SER A 81 6.64 18.49 -3.68
CA SER A 81 6.87 19.59 -2.72
C SER A 81 7.60 19.05 -1.47
N PRO A 82 7.98 19.89 -0.50
CA PRO A 82 8.51 19.40 0.78
C PRO A 82 7.59 18.38 1.47
N ALA A 83 6.28 18.42 1.17
CA ALA A 83 5.31 17.44 1.65
C ALA A 83 5.55 16.01 1.12
N TYR A 84 6.31 15.84 0.02
CA TYR A 84 6.62 14.52 -0.52
C TYR A 84 7.37 13.64 0.50
N TRP A 85 8.18 14.25 1.38
CA TRP A 85 8.82 13.54 2.49
C TRP A 85 7.83 12.94 3.49
N CYS A 86 6.64 13.51 3.62
CA CYS A 86 5.57 13.00 4.48
C CYS A 86 4.92 11.72 3.91
N LEU A 87 5.22 11.31 2.67
CA LEU A 87 4.83 9.99 2.17
C LEU A 87 5.50 8.86 2.94
N ILE A 88 6.71 9.09 3.48
CA ILE A 88 7.40 8.10 4.30
C ILE A 88 6.56 7.69 5.53
N PRO A 89 6.16 8.62 6.42
CA PRO A 89 5.30 8.27 7.54
C PRO A 89 3.89 7.82 7.10
N ALA A 90 3.34 8.33 6.00
CA ALA A 90 2.03 7.91 5.50
C ALA A 90 2.03 6.42 5.08
N TYR A 91 2.99 6.02 4.26
CA TYR A 91 3.13 4.61 3.82
C TYR A 91 3.62 3.71 4.96
N PHE A 92 4.38 4.25 5.91
CA PHE A 92 4.71 3.51 7.11
C PHE A 92 3.49 3.21 7.98
N ALA A 93 2.48 4.09 8.03
CA ALA A 93 1.23 3.80 8.75
C ALA A 93 0.51 2.57 8.15
N LEU A 94 0.47 2.47 6.81
CA LEU A 94 -0.04 1.28 6.11
C LEU A 94 0.77 0.03 6.45
N TRP A 95 2.10 0.14 6.37
CA TRP A 95 3.02 -0.93 6.69
C TRP A 95 2.87 -1.42 8.14
N ALA A 96 2.78 -0.50 9.10
CA ALA A 96 2.63 -0.79 10.52
C ALA A 96 1.31 -1.51 10.83
N SER A 97 0.21 -1.11 10.20
CA SER A 97 -1.07 -1.82 10.30
C SER A 97 -0.98 -3.23 9.71
N GLY A 98 -0.27 -3.43 8.61
CA GLY A 98 0.03 -4.75 8.06
C GLY A 98 0.85 -5.63 9.02
N LEU A 99 1.87 -5.06 9.67
CA LEU A 99 2.66 -5.75 10.71
C LEU A 99 1.78 -6.17 11.89
N TRP A 100 0.93 -5.25 12.34
CA TRP A 100 0.03 -5.51 13.44
C TRP A 100 -0.94 -6.63 13.10
N LEU A 101 -1.54 -6.58 11.91
CA LEU A 101 -2.42 -7.64 11.42
C LEU A 101 -1.70 -9.00 11.36
N ARG A 102 -0.44 -9.03 10.90
CA ARG A 102 0.35 -10.26 10.85
C ARG A 102 0.57 -10.88 12.22
N ARG A 103 0.72 -10.07 13.28
CA ARG A 103 0.87 -10.55 14.66
C ARG A 103 -0.41 -11.17 15.21
N GLN A 104 -1.56 -10.66 14.80
CA GLN A 104 -2.88 -11.18 15.20
C GLN A 104 -3.36 -12.35 14.32
N TYR A 105 -2.65 -12.65 13.23
CA TYR A 105 -3.08 -13.64 12.25
C TYR A 105 -2.68 -15.06 12.67
N HIS A 106 -3.68 -15.88 12.98
CA HIS A 106 -3.52 -17.29 13.36
C HIS A 106 -4.14 -18.27 12.36
N GLY A 107 -4.41 -17.81 11.13
CA GLY A 107 -4.95 -18.62 10.02
C GLY A 107 -6.21 -18.03 9.40
N ALA A 108 -6.62 -18.58 8.26
CA ALA A 108 -7.78 -18.17 7.48
C ALA A 108 -9.11 -18.51 8.18
N HIS A 109 -9.49 -17.70 9.17
CA HIS A 109 -10.76 -17.76 9.90
C HIS A 109 -11.53 -16.43 9.86
N TRP A 110 -12.81 -16.44 10.21
CA TRP A 110 -13.67 -15.24 10.23
C TRP A 110 -13.12 -14.11 11.11
N SER A 111 -12.42 -14.43 12.21
CA SER A 111 -11.76 -13.45 13.07
C SER A 111 -10.60 -12.70 12.40
N ALA A 112 -9.96 -13.29 11.39
CA ALA A 112 -8.93 -12.58 10.61
C ALA A 112 -9.59 -11.49 9.75
N LEU A 113 -10.78 -11.75 9.20
CA LEU A 113 -11.54 -10.74 8.47
C LEU A 113 -12.01 -9.61 9.39
N ALA A 114 -12.51 -9.95 10.58
CA ALA A 114 -12.92 -8.99 11.60
C ALA A 114 -11.77 -8.08 12.07
N THR A 115 -10.52 -8.54 11.94
CA THR A 115 -9.31 -7.77 12.26
C THR A 115 -8.79 -6.99 11.06
N LEU A 116 -8.84 -7.58 9.86
CA LEU A 116 -8.39 -7.00 8.60
C LEU A 116 -9.14 -5.73 8.23
N VAL A 117 -10.48 -5.76 8.28
CA VAL A 117 -11.33 -4.65 7.86
C VAL A 117 -11.04 -3.36 8.65
N PRO A 118 -11.10 -3.35 10.00
CA PRO A 118 -10.79 -2.13 10.75
C PRO A 118 -9.32 -1.72 10.61
N ALA A 119 -8.38 -2.67 10.53
CA ALA A 119 -6.97 -2.36 10.33
C ALA A 119 -6.74 -1.59 9.01
N LEU A 120 -7.36 -2.05 7.93
CA LEU A 120 -7.26 -1.39 6.62
C LEU A 120 -7.91 -0.01 6.65
N LEU A 121 -9.12 0.12 7.21
CA LEU A 121 -9.83 1.39 7.33
C LEU A 121 -9.00 2.45 8.06
N ILE A 122 -8.47 2.09 9.23
CA ILE A 122 -7.64 2.98 10.05
C ILE A 122 -6.35 3.34 9.30
N ALA A 123 -5.71 2.36 8.66
CA ALA A 123 -4.46 2.59 7.94
C ALA A 123 -4.64 3.55 6.75
N VAL A 124 -5.70 3.35 5.96
CA VAL A 124 -6.05 4.22 4.83
C VAL A 124 -6.41 5.62 5.31
N ALA A 125 -7.20 5.75 6.38
CA ALA A 125 -7.53 7.05 6.95
C ALA A 125 -6.29 7.81 7.44
N LEU A 126 -5.39 7.15 8.18
CA LEU A 126 -4.14 7.76 8.65
C LEU A 126 -3.20 8.11 7.49
N CYS A 127 -3.08 7.24 6.49
CA CYS A 127 -2.28 7.51 5.31
C CYS A 127 -2.81 8.72 4.54
N GLN A 128 -4.13 8.80 4.32
CA GLN A 128 -4.78 9.95 3.69
C GLN A 128 -4.53 11.21 4.52
N LEU A 129 -4.67 11.14 5.84
CA LEU A 129 -4.53 12.28 6.73
C LEU A 129 -3.13 12.88 6.64
N ILE A 130 -2.11 12.02 6.67
CA ILE A 130 -0.70 12.44 6.61
C ILE A 130 -0.36 12.93 5.21
N ALA A 131 -0.65 12.15 4.16
CA ALA A 131 -0.27 12.48 2.79
C ALA A 131 -1.01 13.73 2.27
N GLN A 132 -2.33 13.75 2.41
CA GLN A 132 -3.15 14.85 1.92
C GLN A 132 -3.08 16.07 2.84
N GLY A 133 -2.98 15.89 4.17
CA GLY A 133 -2.77 16.98 5.10
C GLY A 133 -1.44 17.68 4.87
N SER A 134 -0.33 16.94 4.83
CA SER A 134 0.98 17.54 4.53
C SER A 134 0.99 18.25 3.19
N PHE A 135 0.40 17.66 2.13
CA PHE A 135 0.30 18.31 0.83
C PHE A 135 -0.52 19.61 0.90
N TYR A 136 -1.70 19.57 1.52
CA TYR A 136 -2.62 20.71 1.57
C TYR A 136 -2.05 21.91 2.34
N TRP A 137 -1.32 21.66 3.42
CA TRP A 137 -0.81 22.71 4.31
C TRP A 137 0.62 23.17 3.98
N ILE A 138 1.46 22.31 3.38
CA ILE A 138 2.88 22.59 3.15
C ILE A 138 3.17 22.91 1.68
N SER A 139 2.36 22.39 0.74
CA SER A 139 2.58 22.64 -0.69
C SER A 139 2.17 24.06 -1.07
N ALA A 140 3.01 24.74 -1.85
CA ALA A 140 2.66 26.01 -2.49
C ALA A 140 1.52 25.90 -3.51
N SER A 141 1.05 24.68 -3.80
CA SER A 141 -0.07 24.43 -4.73
C SER A 141 -1.43 24.90 -4.19
N VAL A 142 -1.57 25.10 -2.88
CA VAL A 142 -2.80 25.61 -2.26
C VAL A 142 -2.54 27.04 -1.81
N ALA A 143 -3.02 28.02 -2.59
CA ALA A 143 -2.77 29.44 -2.35
C ALA A 143 -3.39 29.94 -1.02
N GLU A 144 -4.57 29.43 -0.66
CA GLU A 144 -5.28 29.80 0.58
C GLU A 144 -5.85 28.55 1.29
N PRO A 145 -5.03 27.86 2.11
CA PRO A 145 -5.48 26.66 2.80
C PRO A 145 -6.48 27.00 3.91
N THR A 146 -7.64 26.33 3.90
CA THR A 146 -8.65 26.42 4.95
C THR A 146 -8.97 25.05 5.52
N VAL A 147 -9.37 24.99 6.80
CA VAL A 147 -9.76 23.71 7.43
C VAL A 147 -10.96 23.08 6.72
N ALA A 148 -11.95 23.89 6.30
CA ALA A 148 -13.12 23.40 5.57
C ALA A 148 -12.76 22.81 4.20
N GLY A 149 -11.87 23.49 3.45
CA GLY A 149 -11.39 23.00 2.16
C GLY A 149 -10.58 21.70 2.31
N TRP A 150 -9.75 21.63 3.35
CA TRP A 150 -8.99 20.42 3.69
C TRP A 150 -9.90 19.22 4.00
N VAL A 151 -10.88 19.40 4.88
CA VAL A 151 -11.85 18.35 5.27
C VAL A 151 -12.63 17.87 4.05
N LYS A 152 -13.12 18.79 3.21
CA LYS A 152 -13.85 18.44 1.99
C LYS A 152 -12.98 17.60 1.05
N ASN A 153 -11.76 18.06 0.78
CA ASN A 153 -10.81 17.33 -0.05
C ASN A 153 -10.50 15.95 0.56
N TYR A 154 -10.39 15.87 1.89
CA TYR A 154 -10.07 14.62 2.57
C TYR A 154 -11.19 13.59 2.35
N THR A 155 -12.45 14.01 2.54
CA THR A 155 -13.61 13.14 2.37
C THR A 155 -13.87 12.77 0.91
N ASP A 156 -13.64 13.69 -0.03
CA ASP A 156 -13.83 13.45 -1.47
C ASP A 156 -12.90 12.32 -1.98
N TRP A 157 -11.67 12.28 -1.47
CA TRP A 157 -10.64 11.33 -1.93
C TRP A 157 -10.52 10.07 -1.08
N LEU A 158 -10.96 10.09 0.18
CA LEU A 158 -10.86 8.92 1.07
C LEU A 158 -11.57 7.69 0.50
N GLY A 159 -12.79 7.86 -0.04
CA GLY A 159 -13.58 6.76 -0.61
C GLY A 159 -12.89 6.05 -1.80
N PRO A 160 -12.47 6.80 -2.84
CA PRO A 160 -11.71 6.23 -3.95
C PRO A 160 -10.43 5.51 -3.53
N TYR A 161 -9.61 6.09 -2.63
CA TYR A 161 -8.39 5.45 -2.15
C TYR A 161 -8.68 4.18 -1.35
N LEU A 162 -9.68 4.22 -0.47
CA LEU A 162 -10.12 3.04 0.28
C LEU A 162 -10.59 1.93 -0.65
N ARG A 163 -11.37 2.26 -1.68
CA ARG A 163 -11.87 1.28 -2.65
C ARG A 163 -10.71 0.61 -3.39
N SER A 164 -9.74 1.39 -3.87
CA SER A 164 -8.54 0.85 -4.51
C SER A 164 -7.78 -0.10 -3.57
N ALA A 165 -7.48 0.36 -2.36
CA ALA A 165 -6.74 -0.42 -1.38
C ALA A 165 -7.49 -1.72 -1.02
N ALA A 166 -8.80 -1.64 -0.80
CA ALA A 166 -9.64 -2.78 -0.47
C ALA A 166 -9.68 -3.83 -1.59
N LEU A 167 -9.74 -3.42 -2.86
CA LEU A 167 -9.75 -4.36 -4.00
C LEU A 167 -8.49 -5.22 -4.03
N TYR A 168 -7.31 -4.61 -3.95
CA TYR A 168 -6.04 -5.33 -3.98
C TYR A 168 -5.79 -6.15 -2.71
N VAL A 169 -6.15 -5.61 -1.53
CA VAL A 169 -6.01 -6.34 -0.26
C VAL A 169 -6.97 -7.55 -0.22
N ALA A 170 -8.19 -7.41 -0.72
CA ALA A 170 -9.13 -8.53 -0.83
C ALA A 170 -8.61 -9.60 -1.78
N ALA A 171 -8.06 -9.22 -2.94
CA ALA A 171 -7.44 -10.17 -3.86
C ALA A 171 -6.28 -10.93 -3.21
N ALA A 172 -5.39 -10.22 -2.50
CA ALA A 172 -4.30 -10.84 -1.75
C ALA A 172 -4.80 -11.77 -0.64
N ALA A 173 -5.86 -11.39 0.08
CA ALA A 173 -6.47 -12.22 1.10
C ALA A 173 -7.07 -13.51 0.52
N VAL A 174 -7.77 -13.43 -0.62
CA VAL A 174 -8.31 -14.62 -1.31
C VAL A 174 -7.19 -15.58 -1.71
N ILE A 175 -6.09 -15.06 -2.26
CA ILE A 175 -4.91 -15.86 -2.61
C ILE A 175 -4.31 -16.53 -1.38
N GLN A 176 -4.16 -15.79 -0.27
CA GLN A 176 -3.66 -16.32 0.99
C GLN A 176 -4.54 -17.46 1.53
N VAL A 177 -5.86 -17.27 1.54
CA VAL A 177 -6.82 -18.30 1.97
C VAL A 177 -6.71 -19.53 1.07
N ALA A 178 -6.67 -19.36 -0.26
CA ALA A 178 -6.53 -20.46 -1.20
C ALA A 178 -5.23 -21.25 -0.96
N ALA A 179 -4.11 -20.56 -0.76
CA ALA A 179 -2.81 -21.18 -0.47
C ALA A 179 -2.83 -22.00 0.85
N GLU A 180 -3.48 -21.49 1.90
CA GLU A 180 -3.63 -22.20 3.18
C GLU A 180 -4.53 -23.44 3.03
N ARG A 181 -5.59 -23.36 2.23
CA ARG A 181 -6.49 -24.51 2.00
C ARG A 181 -5.81 -25.62 1.20
N LEU A 182 -5.02 -25.25 0.17
CA LEU A 182 -4.30 -26.22 -0.66
C LEU A 182 -3.21 -26.97 0.12
N THR A 183 -2.47 -26.27 0.99
CA THR A 183 -1.45 -26.89 1.85
C THR A 183 -2.07 -27.78 2.93
N SER A 184 -3.20 -27.36 3.52
CA SER A 184 -3.94 -28.18 4.50
C SER A 184 -4.51 -29.47 3.89
N SER A 185 -4.96 -29.42 2.63
CA SER A 185 -5.50 -30.60 1.91
C SER A 185 -4.41 -31.64 1.58
N HIS A 186 -3.20 -31.19 1.20
CA HIS A 186 -2.08 -32.10 0.92
C HIS A 186 -1.59 -32.82 2.19
N GLY A 187 -1.64 -32.18 3.35
CA GLY A 187 -1.25 -32.79 4.63
C GLY A 187 -2.19 -33.92 5.09
N GLN A 188 -3.49 -33.84 4.76
CA GLN A 188 -4.45 -34.91 5.08
C GLN A 188 -4.33 -36.13 4.15
N THR A 189 -3.88 -35.93 2.91
CA THR A 189 -3.80 -37.01 1.91
C THR A 189 -2.56 -37.90 2.11
N GLN A 190 -1.54 -37.44 2.83
CA GLN A 190 -0.35 -38.26 3.16
C GLN A 190 -0.43 -38.99 4.52
N ALA A 191 -1.51 -38.80 5.28
CA ALA A 191 -1.69 -39.38 6.62
C ALA A 191 -2.72 -40.52 6.68
N GLY A 192 -3.25 -40.97 5.53
CA GLY A 192 -4.14 -42.13 5.40
C GLY A 192 -3.48 -43.23 4.59
#